data_AF-A0A6G8UDC8-F1
#
_entry.id   AF-A0A6G8UDC8-F1
#
_cell.length_a   1.000
_cell.length_b   1.000
_cell.length_c   1.000
_cell.angle_alpha   90.00
_cell.angle_beta   90.00
_cell.angle_gamma   90.00
#
_symmetry.space_group_name_H-M   'P 1'
#
loop_
_entity.id
_entity.type
_entity.pdbx_description
1 polymer ?
#
loop_
_entity_poly.entity_id
_entity_poly.type
_entity_poly.pdbx_seq_one_letter_code
_entity_poly.pdbx_strand_id
1 'polypeptide(L)' 'MGNPSHSGDGLVPRVDYWFHGHVHAPTDYRIGTTRVVCNPHGYADEVPGFDPRLIFDIES' A
#
# COMPACT_ATOMS: atom_id res chain seq x y z
N MET A 1 -22.25 -5.07 -8.57
CA MET A 1 -22.57 -3.90 -7.73
C MET A 1 -21.29 -3.12 -7.56
N GLY A 2 -21.19 -1.97 -8.22
CA GLY A 2 -19.95 -1.21 -8.36
C GLY A 2 -19.67 -0.30 -7.15
N ASN A 3 -18.40 0.01 -6.95
CA ASN A 3 -17.97 1.19 -6.21
C ASN A 3 -17.21 2.12 -7.17
N PRO A 4 -17.79 3.24 -7.62
CA PRO A 4 -17.24 4.08 -8.68
C PRO A 4 -16.29 5.19 -8.17
N SER A 5 -15.42 4.91 -7.19
CA SER A 5 -14.56 5.95 -6.57
C SER A 5 -13.04 5.70 -6.57
N HIS A 6 -12.52 4.62 -7.16
CA HIS A 6 -11.06 4.44 -7.25
C HIS A 6 -10.46 5.22 -8.43
N SER A 7 -10.14 6.49 -8.17
CA SER A 7 -9.31 7.36 -9.00
C SER A 7 -7.86 6.85 -9.21
N GLY A 8 -7.52 5.65 -8.73
CA GLY A 8 -6.18 5.06 -8.79
C GLY A 8 -5.98 3.99 -9.87
N ASP A 9 -7.04 3.36 -10.39
CA ASP A 9 -6.91 2.16 -11.23
C ASP A 9 -6.13 2.41 -12.54
N GLY A 10 -6.20 3.64 -13.07
CA GLY A 10 -5.43 4.06 -14.25
C GLY A 10 -3.98 4.47 -13.98
N LEU A 11 -3.61 4.68 -12.70
CA LEU A 11 -2.27 5.10 -12.28
C LEU A 11 -1.39 3.93 -11.84
N VAL A 12 -2.00 2.87 -11.32
CA VAL A 12 -1.28 1.66 -10.91
C VAL A 12 -0.31 1.21 -12.01
N PRO A 13 -0.71 0.94 -13.26
CA PRO A 13 0.23 0.49 -14.30
C PRO A 13 1.29 1.51 -14.75
N ARG A 14 1.34 2.73 -14.17
CA ARG A 14 2.30 3.80 -14.54
C ARG A 14 3.36 4.07 -13.47
N VAL A 15 3.32 3.39 -12.33
CA VAL A 15 4.26 3.59 -11.22
C VAL A 15 4.84 2.24 -10.77
N ASP A 16 6.12 2.21 -10.40
CA ASP A 16 6.77 0.97 -9.95
C ASP A 16 6.45 0.66 -8.48
N TYR A 17 6.22 1.70 -7.67
CA TYR A 17 5.93 1.60 -6.24
C TYR A 17 4.82 2.56 -5.83
N TRP A 18 3.87 2.07 -5.02
CA TRP A 18 2.79 2.89 -4.45
C TRP A 18 2.69 2.64 -2.94
N PHE A 19 2.95 3.69 -2.15
CA PHE A 19 2.80 3.69 -0.70
C PHE A 19 1.48 4.38 -0.31
N HIS A 20 0.70 3.75 0.57
CA HIS A 20 -0.54 4.33 1.09
C HIS A 20 -0.79 4.00 2.57
N GLY A 21 -1.79 4.65 3.17
CA GLY A 21 -2.22 4.46 4.55
C GLY A 21 -3.73 4.22 4.68
N HIS A 22 -4.31 4.66 5.80
CA HIS A 22 -5.76 4.72 6.08
C HIS A 22 -6.50 3.39 6.29
N VAL A 23 -6.09 2.29 5.67
CA VAL A 23 -6.83 1.01 5.76
C VAL A 23 -6.59 0.20 7.03
N HIS A 24 -5.67 0.67 7.90
CA HIS A 24 -5.33 0.07 9.19
C HIS A 24 -4.96 -1.42 9.12
N ALA A 25 -4.46 -1.83 7.95
CA ALA A 25 -3.98 -3.16 7.66
C ALA A 25 -2.62 -3.06 6.96
N PRO A 26 -1.53 -3.60 7.54
CA PRO A 26 -0.26 -3.68 6.86
C PRO A 26 -0.38 -4.59 5.64
N THR A 27 0.05 -4.13 4.47
CA THR A 27 0.00 -4.89 3.21
C THR A 27 1.25 -4.65 2.37
N ASP A 28 1.67 -5.68 1.64
CA ASP A 28 2.74 -5.63 0.65
C ASP A 28 2.39 -6.62 -0.45
N TYR A 29 2.01 -6.12 -1.62
CA TYR A 29 1.53 -6.94 -2.72
C TYR A 29 1.84 -6.28 -4.06
N ARG A 30 1.57 -6.98 -5.18
CA ARG A 30 1.76 -6.43 -6.51
C ARG A 30 0.45 -6.37 -7.29
N ILE A 31 0.28 -5.30 -8.06
CA ILE A 31 -0.72 -5.20 -9.12
C ILE A 31 0.04 -5.00 -10.43
N GLY A 32 0.11 -6.04 -11.26
CA GLY A 32 1.00 -6.04 -12.42
C GLY A 32 2.46 -5.89 -11.99
N THR A 33 3.18 -4.91 -12.56
CA THR A 33 4.57 -4.60 -12.20
C THR A 33 4.70 -3.75 -10.95
N THR A 34 3.63 -3.07 -10.53
CA THR A 34 3.63 -2.14 -9.41
C THR A 34 3.59 -2.86 -8.08
N ARG A 35 4.52 -2.52 -7.17
CA ARG A 35 4.46 -2.94 -5.77
C ARG A 35 3.64 -1.94 -4.96
N VAL A 36 2.61 -2.41 -4.28
CA VAL A 36 1.72 -1.60 -3.43
C VAL A 36 1.98 -1.97 -1.98
N VAL A 37 2.23 -0.96 -1.15
CA VAL A 37 2.65 -1.12 0.23
C VAL A 37 1.81 -0.23 1.15
N CYS A 38 1.34 -0.80 2.25
CA CYS A 38 0.77 -0.10 3.39
C CYS A 38 1.51 -0.48 4.67
N ASN A 39 2.06 0.51 5.36
CA ASN A 39 2.68 0.37 6.69
C ASN A 39 2.01 1.34 7.68
N PRO A 40 0.73 1.14 8.02
CA PRO A 40 0.00 2.08 8.84
C PRO A 40 0.40 1.94 10.31
N HIS A 41 0.61 3.05 11.01
CA HIS A 41 0.84 3.05 12.46
C HIS A 41 -0.36 2.48 13.23
N GLY A 42 -1.57 2.81 12.78
CA GLY A 42 -2.82 2.44 13.43
C GLY A 42 -2.97 3.01 14.84
N TYR A 43 -4.07 2.64 15.49
CA TYR A 43 -4.31 2.82 16.93
C TYR A 43 -3.89 1.58 17.73
N ALA A 44 -3.78 1.73 19.05
CA ALA A 44 -3.21 0.69 19.93
C ALA A 44 -4.00 -0.62 19.95
N ASP A 45 -5.27 -0.61 19.55
CA ASP A 45 -6.20 -1.73 19.47
C ASP A 45 -6.37 -2.32 18.05
N GLU A 46 -5.61 -1.82 17.08
CA GLU A 46 -5.69 -2.24 15.69
C GLU A 46 -4.66 -3.32 15.33
N VAL A 47 -4.71 -3.79 14.09
CA VAL A 47 -3.84 -4.86 13.60
C VAL A 47 -2.37 -4.45 13.79
N PRO A 48 -1.60 -5.17 14.62
CA PRO A 48 -0.19 -4.86 14.81
C PRO A 48 0.58 -5.20 13.53
N GLY A 49 1.59 -4.38 13.22
CA GLY A 49 2.43 -4.59 12.03
C GLY A 49 3.07 -3.32 11.49
N PHE A 50 2.87 -2.17 12.13
CA PHE A 50 3.68 -0.99 11.87
C PHE A 50 5.15 -1.29 12.16
N ASP A 51 6.00 -1.10 11.15
CA ASP A 51 7.45 -1.10 11.33
C ASP A 51 8.01 0.32 11.13
N PRO A 52 8.46 1.01 12.19
CA PRO A 52 9.06 2.34 12.07
C PRO A 52 10.40 2.35 11.32
N ARG A 53 10.97 1.18 11.04
CA ARG A 53 12.26 0.98 10.36
C ARG A 53 12.11 0.21 9.05
N LEU A 54 10.92 0.23 8.46
CA LEU A 54 10.67 -0.44 7.19
C LEU A 54 11.52 0.18 6.09
N ILE A 55 12.43 -0.63 5.52
CA ILE A 55 13.32 -0.25 4.43
C ILE A 55 12.90 -1.01 3.17
N PHE A 56 12.90 -0.32 2.04
CA PHE A 56 12.62 -0.90 0.73
C PHE A 56 13.81 -0.72 -0.18
N ASP A 57 14.27 -1.83 -0.75
CA ASP A 57 15.20 -1.80 -1.87
C ASP A 57 14.44 -1.48 -3.16
N ILE A 58 14.99 -0.56 -3.95
CA ILE A 58 14.47 -0.21 -5.26
C ILE A 58 15.24 -1.06 -6.28
N GLU A 59 14.51 -1.92 -6.98
CA GLU A 59 15.06 -2.70 -8.09
C GLU A 59 15.32 -1.79 -9.31
N SER A 60 16.50 -1.95 -9.93
CA SER A 60 16.97 -1.19 -11.10
C SER A 60 16.75 -1.93 -12.42
#